data_AF-A0A178JEM8-F1
#
_entry.id   AF-A0A178JEM8-F1
#
_cell.length_a   1.000
_cell.length_b   1.000
_cell.length_c   1.000
_cell.angle_alpha   90.00
_cell.angle_beta   90.00
_cell.angle_gamma   90.00
#
_symmetry.space_group_name_H-M   'P 1'
#
loop_
_entity.id
_entity.type
_entity.pdbx_description
1 polymer ?
#
loop_
_entity_poly.entity_id
_entity_poly.type
_entity_poly.pdbx_seq_one_letter_code
_entity_poly.pdbx_strand_id
1 'polypeptide(L)'
;MAYNSEQFESQAPNPPQGFLRQVLTKGQTFGFSKANNSVAISLAKETKPSSMKTFEKNRDKSIFWNEKTLTCETLSAWSQLYFFIVAMAKGVLLFFLPLGYILLFATAIFGEGGWRPSVPLFYGLTLYGLLPCLFIYGHFKLIGLGHLFLAPFLKSKILFELNKQTGMVTLFKKGNRKRFEHPFIEFDCVLISAPSPQGHLNYNLVLIHRYHEYSVGVPLHNFVGTNQTVSEYHRLWNMIQRYMDVSQPMPDIMILEPAREKDPATAAYDKSTNRDPRYWRDMTDEQFEKEMKQLEEKQRSQPPTGPAINIFSEDAKAIAS
;
A
#
# COMPACT_ATOMS: atom_id res chain seq x y z
N MET A 1 0.54 -6.42 -25.61
CA MET A 1 -0.93 -6.34 -25.65
C MET A 1 -1.45 -6.30 -24.21
N ALA A 2 -2.67 -5.80 -23.98
CA ALA A 2 -3.29 -5.87 -22.67
C ALA A 2 -3.41 -7.32 -22.20
N TYR A 3 -3.28 -7.56 -20.89
CA TYR A 3 -3.37 -8.91 -20.35
C TYR A 3 -4.83 -9.40 -20.39
N ASN A 4 -5.04 -10.58 -20.98
CA ASN A 4 -6.33 -11.26 -21.03
C ASN A 4 -6.13 -12.72 -20.60
N SER A 5 -6.76 -13.14 -19.50
CA SER A 5 -6.59 -14.51 -18.99
C SER A 5 -7.23 -15.59 -19.87
N GLU A 6 -8.15 -15.23 -20.77
CA GLU A 6 -8.78 -16.15 -21.72
C GLU A 6 -7.99 -16.26 -23.03
N GLN A 7 -7.20 -15.25 -23.38
CA GLN A 7 -6.45 -15.15 -24.62
C GLN A 7 -5.10 -14.46 -24.38
N PHE A 8 -4.04 -15.25 -24.23
CA PHE A 8 -2.68 -14.73 -24.04
C PHE A 8 -1.67 -15.53 -24.85
N GLU A 9 -0.52 -14.91 -25.13
CA GLU A 9 0.61 -15.57 -25.78
C GLU A 9 1.38 -16.41 -24.74
N SER A 10 1.57 -17.70 -25.06
CA SER A 10 2.35 -18.60 -24.21
C SER A 10 3.77 -18.09 -24.01
N GLN A 11 4.23 -18.19 -22.78
CA GLN A 11 5.52 -17.72 -22.33
C GLN A 11 6.58 -18.81 -22.42
N ALA A 12 7.81 -18.41 -22.70
CA ALA A 12 8.96 -19.30 -22.59
C ALA A 12 9.18 -19.71 -21.12
N PRO A 13 9.70 -20.92 -20.86
CA PRO A 13 10.03 -21.34 -19.51
C PRO A 13 11.09 -20.43 -18.88
N ASN A 14 11.21 -20.50 -17.56
CA ASN A 14 12.18 -19.70 -16.82
C ASN A 14 13.61 -19.95 -17.32
N PRO A 15 14.35 -18.92 -17.76
CA PRO A 15 15.76 -19.10 -18.10
C PRO A 15 16.55 -19.52 -16.85
N PRO A 16 17.70 -20.20 -17.03
CA PRO A 16 18.57 -20.56 -15.92
C PRO A 16 18.92 -19.32 -15.11
N GLN A 17 18.64 -19.35 -13.82
CA GLN A 17 18.76 -18.18 -12.96
C GLN A 17 20.18 -18.04 -12.41
N GLY A 18 20.77 -16.85 -12.55
CA GLY A 18 22.00 -16.50 -11.84
C GLY A 18 21.82 -16.50 -10.32
N PHE A 19 22.94 -16.59 -9.59
CA PHE A 19 22.96 -16.68 -8.12
C PHE A 19 22.17 -15.56 -7.42
N LEU A 20 22.33 -14.30 -7.86
CA LEU A 20 21.61 -13.16 -7.29
C LEU A 20 20.09 -13.31 -7.40
N ARG A 21 19.61 -13.83 -8.52
CA ARG A 21 18.19 -14.06 -8.74
C ARG A 21 17.66 -15.18 -7.86
N GLN A 22 18.37 -16.30 -7.73
CA GLN A 22 17.98 -17.39 -6.84
C GLN A 22 17.81 -16.93 -5.40
N VAL A 23 18.65 -16.00 -4.93
CA VAL A 23 18.53 -15.38 -3.61
C VAL A 23 17.29 -14.48 -3.54
N LEU A 24 17.04 -13.65 -4.55
CA LEU A 24 15.87 -12.77 -4.61
C LEU A 24 14.54 -13.54 -4.77
N THR A 25 14.55 -14.70 -5.41
CA THR A 25 13.37 -15.55 -5.63
C THR A 25 13.24 -16.66 -4.58
N LYS A 26 14.08 -16.67 -3.53
CA LYS A 26 14.01 -17.65 -2.44
C LYS A 26 12.75 -17.39 -1.60
N GLY A 27 11.61 -17.89 -2.10
CA GLY A 27 10.29 -17.65 -1.54
C GLY A 27 9.23 -18.50 -2.24
N GLN A 28 7.98 -18.34 -1.82
CA GLN A 28 6.86 -19.05 -2.43
C GLN A 28 6.40 -18.30 -3.70
N THR A 29 6.42 -18.97 -4.85
CA THR A 29 5.94 -18.39 -6.11
C THR A 29 4.43 -18.53 -6.24
N PHE A 30 3.74 -17.47 -6.63
CA PHE A 30 2.31 -17.47 -6.90
C PHE A 30 2.10 -17.50 -8.42
N GLY A 31 1.49 -18.59 -8.90
CA GLY A 31 1.18 -18.76 -10.32
C GLY A 31 0.03 -17.86 -10.78
N PHE A 32 -0.14 -17.81 -12.11
CA PHE A 32 -1.31 -17.17 -12.71
C PHE A 32 -2.56 -18.02 -12.52
N SER A 33 -3.71 -17.36 -12.42
CA SER A 33 -5.01 -17.98 -12.19
C SER A 33 -6.11 -17.21 -12.88
N LYS A 34 -7.19 -17.88 -13.27
CA LYS A 34 -8.44 -17.21 -13.63
C LYS A 34 -9.04 -16.66 -12.34
N ALA A 35 -8.71 -15.39 -12.05
CA ALA A 35 -8.98 -14.79 -10.75
C ALA A 35 -10.46 -14.92 -10.34
N ASN A 36 -10.70 -15.23 -9.06
CA ASN A 36 -12.05 -15.33 -8.52
C ASN A 36 -12.50 -13.98 -7.91
N ASN A 37 -13.67 -13.93 -7.30
CA ASN A 37 -14.23 -12.72 -6.67
C ASN A 37 -13.59 -12.37 -5.30
N SER A 38 -12.62 -13.15 -4.81
CA SER A 38 -12.01 -12.89 -3.50
C SER A 38 -11.12 -11.65 -3.53
N VAL A 39 -11.22 -10.85 -2.46
CA VAL A 39 -10.46 -9.62 -2.27
C VAL A 39 -9.60 -9.68 -1.01
N ALA A 40 -8.42 -9.06 -1.05
CA ALA A 40 -7.62 -8.73 0.11
C ALA A 40 -8.39 -7.70 0.97
N ILE A 41 -8.90 -8.19 2.08
CA ILE A 41 -9.64 -7.44 3.09
C ILE A 41 -8.76 -6.35 3.72
N SER A 42 -7.47 -6.62 3.94
CA SER A 42 -6.57 -5.63 4.54
C SER A 42 -6.43 -4.40 3.66
N LEU A 43 -6.37 -4.59 2.34
CA LEU A 43 -6.35 -3.50 1.36
C LEU A 43 -7.73 -2.83 1.25
N ALA A 44 -8.80 -3.63 1.15
CA ALA A 44 -10.16 -3.11 0.99
C ALA A 44 -10.57 -2.19 2.16
N LYS A 45 -10.13 -2.51 3.39
CA LYS A 45 -10.40 -1.72 4.61
C LYS A 45 -9.66 -0.38 4.68
N GLU A 46 -8.63 -0.14 3.86
CA GLU A 46 -7.85 1.11 3.93
C GLU A 46 -8.66 2.34 3.50
N THR A 47 -9.61 2.18 2.58
CA THR A 47 -10.46 3.28 2.09
C THR A 47 -11.86 3.17 2.70
N LYS A 48 -12.19 4.09 3.61
CA LYS A 48 -13.52 4.18 4.25
C LYS A 48 -14.49 5.07 3.47
N PRO A 49 -15.82 4.86 3.61
CA PRO A 49 -16.82 5.67 2.91
C PRO A 49 -16.68 7.17 3.21
N SER A 50 -16.44 7.53 4.48
CA SER A 50 -16.21 8.92 4.90
C SER A 50 -15.00 9.58 4.22
N SER A 51 -13.91 8.83 4.08
CA SER A 51 -12.70 9.28 3.39
C SER A 51 -12.98 9.46 1.90
N MET A 52 -13.69 8.51 1.28
CA MET A 52 -14.06 8.58 -0.13
C MET A 52 -14.97 9.78 -0.43
N LYS A 53 -15.96 10.07 0.43
CA LYS A 53 -16.81 11.28 0.33
C LYS A 53 -15.99 12.58 0.40
N THR A 54 -14.87 12.57 1.12
CA THR A 54 -13.96 13.72 1.20
C THR A 54 -13.14 13.88 -0.07
N PHE A 55 -12.74 12.76 -0.69
CA PHE A 55 -12.09 12.78 -2.01
C PHE A 55 -13.04 13.28 -3.10
N GLU A 56 -14.31 12.84 -3.13
CA GLU A 56 -15.28 13.29 -4.15
C GLU A 56 -15.52 14.82 -4.13
N LYS A 57 -15.44 15.45 -2.95
CA LYS A 57 -15.52 16.92 -2.81
C LYS A 57 -14.30 17.62 -3.41
N ASN A 58 -13.15 16.96 -3.44
CA ASN A 58 -11.88 17.50 -3.92
C ASN A 58 -11.57 16.92 -5.33
N ARG A 59 -12.35 17.35 -6.33
CA ARG A 59 -12.33 16.81 -7.71
C ARG A 59 -10.96 16.87 -8.41
N ASP A 60 -10.04 17.71 -7.94
CA ASP A 60 -8.70 17.86 -8.52
C ASP A 60 -7.70 16.76 -8.11
N LYS A 61 -8.06 15.89 -7.16
CA LYS A 61 -7.19 14.78 -6.73
C LYS A 61 -7.52 13.50 -7.49
N SER A 62 -6.59 13.04 -8.32
CA SER A 62 -6.69 11.72 -8.96
C SER A 62 -6.63 10.60 -7.92
N ILE A 63 -7.51 9.62 -8.02
CA ILE A 63 -7.50 8.41 -7.18
C ILE A 63 -6.32 7.53 -7.64
N PHE A 64 -5.60 6.93 -6.69
CA PHE A 64 -4.43 6.09 -6.97
C PHE A 64 -4.76 4.89 -7.88
N TRP A 65 -5.99 4.41 -7.85
CA TRP A 65 -6.50 3.30 -8.64
C TRP A 65 -7.69 3.81 -9.48
N ASN A 66 -7.61 3.64 -10.79
CA ASN A 66 -8.65 4.04 -11.73
C ASN A 66 -8.89 2.95 -12.78
N GLU A 67 -9.67 3.23 -13.82
CA GLU A 67 -10.02 2.25 -14.84
C GLU A 67 -8.85 1.82 -15.74
N LYS A 68 -7.76 2.60 -15.75
CA LYS A 68 -6.60 2.42 -16.63
C LYS A 68 -5.35 2.01 -15.87
N THR A 69 -5.11 2.65 -14.73
CA THR A 69 -3.86 2.55 -13.98
C THR A 69 -4.09 2.36 -12.49
N LEU A 70 -3.25 1.49 -11.92
CA LEU A 70 -3.11 1.26 -10.50
C LEU A 70 -1.71 1.72 -10.11
N THR A 71 -1.64 2.74 -9.26
CA THR A 71 -0.39 3.34 -8.83
C THR A 71 -0.17 3.08 -7.35
N CYS A 72 1.09 2.81 -7.00
CA CYS A 72 1.54 2.81 -5.62
C CYS A 72 2.45 4.02 -5.41
N GLU A 73 2.10 4.87 -4.45
CA GLU A 73 2.93 6.00 -4.05
C GLU A 73 3.53 5.76 -2.68
N THR A 74 4.73 6.30 -2.48
CA THR A 74 5.38 6.30 -1.17
C THR A 74 5.78 7.72 -0.80
N LEU A 75 5.86 7.98 0.49
CA LEU A 75 6.32 9.24 1.02
C LEU A 75 7.80 9.44 0.69
N SER A 76 8.17 10.67 0.31
CA SER A 76 9.58 11.07 0.21
C SER A 76 10.30 10.87 1.55
N ALA A 77 11.61 10.60 1.51
CA ALA A 77 12.45 10.51 2.71
C ALA A 77 12.36 11.76 3.60
N TRP A 78 12.21 12.94 3.00
CA TRP A 78 12.00 14.19 3.73
C TRP A 78 10.65 14.22 4.46
N SER A 79 9.61 13.67 3.85
CA SER A 79 8.30 13.54 4.49
C SER A 79 8.35 12.57 5.66
N GLN A 80 9.03 11.42 5.50
CA GLN A 80 9.24 10.46 6.58
C GLN A 80 10.02 11.07 7.74
N LEU A 81 11.12 11.79 7.45
CA LEU A 81 11.90 12.51 8.45
C LEU A 81 11.05 13.57 9.17
N TYR A 82 10.24 14.33 8.43
CA TYR A 82 9.35 15.33 9.01
C TYR A 82 8.33 14.68 9.97
N PHE A 83 7.65 13.61 9.58
CA PHE A 83 6.71 12.91 10.46
C PHE A 83 7.41 12.30 11.69
N PHE A 84 8.65 11.83 11.55
CA PHE A 84 9.47 11.39 12.68
C PHE A 84 9.74 12.53 13.67
N ILE A 85 10.15 13.71 13.18
CA ILE A 85 10.37 14.91 14.01
C ILE A 85 9.07 15.35 14.70
N VAL A 86 7.94 15.32 13.99
CA VAL A 86 6.62 15.63 14.58
C VAL A 86 6.25 14.64 15.68
N ALA A 87 6.49 13.34 15.47
CA ALA A 87 6.24 12.31 16.47
C ALA A 87 7.11 12.51 17.72
N MET A 88 8.40 12.84 17.55
CA MET A 88 9.29 13.19 18.64
C MET A 88 8.81 14.44 19.40
N ALA A 89 8.47 15.52 18.69
CA ALA A 89 7.96 16.75 19.29
C ALA A 89 6.68 16.49 20.10
N LYS A 90 5.76 15.67 19.57
CA LYS A 90 4.56 15.25 20.29
C LYS A 90 4.89 14.44 21.54
N GLY A 91 5.85 13.51 21.47
CA GLY A 91 6.32 12.74 22.63
C GLY A 91 6.94 13.63 23.70
N VAL A 92 7.74 14.63 23.30
CA VAL A 92 8.32 15.63 24.21
C VAL A 92 7.23 16.44 24.89
N LEU A 93 6.23 16.93 24.15
CA LEU A 93 5.09 17.68 24.70
C LEU A 93 4.24 16.87 25.68
N LEU A 94 4.02 15.58 25.40
CA LEU A 94 3.11 14.74 26.19
C LEU A 94 3.77 14.13 27.43
N PHE A 95 5.05 13.78 27.38
CA PHE A 95 5.70 13.00 28.43
C PHE A 95 6.88 13.73 29.07
N PHE A 96 7.86 14.15 28.25
CA PHE A 96 9.13 14.66 28.77
C PHE A 96 9.01 16.07 29.37
N LEU A 97 8.24 16.97 28.75
CA LEU A 97 8.03 18.32 29.26
C LEU A 97 7.24 18.33 30.57
N PRO A 98 6.07 17.66 30.68
CA PRO A 98 5.36 17.57 31.95
C PRO A 98 6.23 16.98 33.07
N LEU A 99 6.97 15.90 32.79
CA LEU A 99 7.90 15.32 33.75
C LEU A 99 9.00 16.31 34.15
N GLY A 100 9.60 17.00 33.18
CA GLY A 100 10.62 18.01 33.43
C GLY A 100 10.12 19.15 34.30
N TYR A 101 8.90 19.65 34.06
CA TYR A 101 8.27 20.66 34.91
C TYR A 101 7.97 20.12 36.31
N ILE A 102 7.45 18.89 36.45
CA ILE A 102 7.20 18.27 37.76
C ILE A 102 8.50 18.17 38.57
N LEU A 103 9.60 17.71 37.96
CA LEU A 103 10.91 17.63 38.62
C LEU A 103 11.44 19.03 39.01
N LEU A 104 11.24 20.03 38.15
CA LEU A 104 11.60 21.42 38.44
C LEU A 104 10.80 21.98 39.63
N PHE A 105 9.49 21.73 39.68
CA PHE A 105 8.66 22.16 40.81
C PHE A 105 9.01 21.40 42.09
N ALA A 106 9.28 20.09 42.01
CA ALA A 106 9.70 19.30 43.17
C ALA A 106 11.03 19.79 43.75
N THR A 107 12.02 20.06 42.91
CA THR A 107 13.30 20.63 43.36
C THR A 107 13.15 22.05 43.90
N ALA A 108 12.26 22.86 43.33
CA ALA A 108 11.98 24.20 43.85
C ALA A 108 11.30 24.21 45.22
N ILE A 109 10.45 23.22 45.51
CA ILE A 109 9.67 23.11 46.76
C ILE A 109 10.47 22.40 47.86
N PHE A 110 11.16 21.30 47.53
CA PHE A 110 11.80 20.41 48.50
C PHE A 110 13.33 20.50 48.52
N GLY A 111 13.96 21.19 47.55
CA GLY A 111 15.41 21.28 47.44
C GLY A 111 16.01 22.43 48.25
N GLU A 112 17.25 22.24 48.74
CA GLU A 112 17.98 23.22 49.56
C GLU A 112 18.18 24.59 48.87
N GLY A 113 18.18 24.62 47.53
CA GLY A 113 18.34 25.85 46.74
C GLY A 113 17.06 26.66 46.49
N GLY A 114 15.88 26.10 46.80
CA GLY A 114 14.58 26.73 46.54
C GLY A 114 14.39 27.16 45.07
N TRP A 115 13.74 28.31 44.85
CA TRP A 115 13.42 28.80 43.50
C TRP A 115 14.60 29.39 42.72
N ARG A 116 15.68 29.81 43.40
CA ARG A 116 16.81 30.51 42.76
C ARG A 116 17.47 29.72 41.61
N PRO A 117 17.84 28.43 41.77
CA PRO A 117 18.38 27.64 40.67
C PRO A 117 17.31 27.16 39.68
N SER A 118 16.04 27.07 40.09
CA SER A 118 14.96 26.52 39.26
C SER A 118 14.44 27.50 38.21
N VAL A 119 14.51 28.82 38.45
CA VAL A 119 14.07 29.85 37.49
C VAL A 119 14.82 29.80 36.15
N PRO A 120 16.17 29.80 36.08
CA PRO A 120 16.86 29.73 34.80
C PRO A 120 16.63 28.40 34.07
N LEU A 121 16.48 27.30 34.82
CA LEU A 121 16.16 26.00 34.24
C LEU A 121 14.73 25.95 33.68
N PHE A 122 13.76 26.55 34.36
CA PHE A 122 12.40 26.71 33.87
C PHE A 122 12.36 27.52 32.57
N TYR A 123 13.09 28.64 32.54
CA TYR A 123 13.19 29.46 31.34
C TYR A 123 13.83 28.68 30.18
N GLY A 124 14.93 27.97 30.45
CA GLY A 124 15.59 27.12 29.46
C GLY A 124 14.67 26.01 28.92
N LEU A 125 13.97 25.30 29.80
CA LEU A 125 13.04 24.23 29.42
C LEU A 125 11.87 24.77 28.58
N THR A 126 11.38 25.96 28.92
CA THR A 126 10.28 26.61 28.18
C THR A 126 10.76 27.11 26.81
N LEU A 127 11.89 27.82 26.76
CA LEU A 127 12.41 28.42 25.54
C LEU A 127 12.91 27.37 24.54
N TYR A 128 13.62 26.34 25.02
CA TYR A 128 14.28 25.35 24.15
C TYR A 128 13.51 24.04 24.02
N GLY A 129 12.61 23.73 24.96
CA GLY A 129 11.78 22.53 24.92
C GLY A 129 10.38 22.84 24.39
N LEU A 130 9.62 23.67 25.11
CA LEU A 130 8.20 23.90 24.82
C LEU A 130 7.98 24.62 23.48
N LEU A 131 8.63 25.77 23.27
CA LEU A 131 8.36 26.61 22.10
C LEU A 131 8.70 25.91 20.76
N PRO A 132 9.87 25.26 20.58
CA PRO A 132 10.18 24.55 19.33
C PRO A 132 9.23 23.38 19.07
N CYS A 133 8.89 22.61 20.11
CA CYS A 133 7.97 21.48 19.96
C CYS A 133 6.55 21.95 19.60
N LEU A 134 6.06 23.03 20.21
CA LEU A 134 4.79 23.64 19.85
C LEU A 134 4.79 24.18 18.42
N PHE A 135 5.89 24.78 17.97
CA PHE A 135 6.02 25.26 16.60
C PHE A 135 5.94 24.11 15.59
N ILE A 136 6.69 23.02 15.81
CA ILE A 136 6.67 21.83 14.95
C ILE A 136 5.27 21.19 14.92
N TYR A 137 4.65 21.00 16.09
CA TYR A 137 3.33 20.39 16.18
C TYR A 137 2.22 21.30 15.63
N GLY A 138 2.32 22.61 15.83
CA GLY A 138 1.45 23.62 15.26
C GLY A 138 1.53 23.62 13.73
N HIS A 139 2.74 23.59 13.16
CA HIS A 139 2.95 23.46 11.73
C HIS A 139 2.30 22.17 11.17
N PHE A 140 2.44 21.04 11.86
CA PHE A 140 1.77 19.78 11.47
C PHE A 140 0.25 19.91 11.44
N LYS A 141 -0.34 20.55 12.46
CA LYS A 141 -1.78 20.80 12.52
C LYS A 141 -2.26 21.71 11.39
N LEU A 142 -1.50 22.74 11.03
CA LEU A 142 -1.82 23.63 9.91
C LEU A 142 -1.82 22.88 8.57
N ILE A 143 -0.85 21.99 8.34
CA ILE A 143 -0.84 21.13 7.15
C ILE A 143 -2.10 20.25 7.13
N GLY A 144 -2.45 19.63 8.26
CA GLY A 144 -3.62 18.76 8.38
C GLY A 144 -4.96 19.46 8.13
N LEU A 145 -5.00 20.79 8.33
CA LEU A 145 -6.16 21.64 8.01
C LEU A 145 -6.24 22.05 6.52
N GLY A 146 -5.25 21.68 5.71
CA GLY A 146 -5.24 21.94 4.26
C GLY A 146 -4.22 22.97 3.79
N HIS A 147 -3.42 23.57 4.69
CA HIS A 147 -2.36 24.52 4.33
C HIS A 147 -1.09 23.81 3.81
N LEU A 148 -1.24 22.95 2.79
CA LEU A 148 -0.16 22.15 2.18
C LEU A 148 0.97 23.00 1.58
N PHE A 149 0.71 24.26 1.23
CA PHE A 149 1.73 25.19 0.73
C PHE A 149 2.85 25.48 1.75
N LEU A 150 2.58 25.29 3.05
CA LEU A 150 3.58 25.44 4.11
C LEU A 150 4.63 24.32 4.10
N ALA A 151 4.34 23.23 3.40
CA ALA A 151 5.17 22.04 3.39
C ALA A 151 5.40 21.51 1.96
N PRO A 152 6.06 22.29 1.08
CA PRO A 152 6.32 21.90 -0.30
C PRO A 152 7.25 20.68 -0.43
N PHE A 153 7.91 20.29 0.66
CA PHE A 153 8.74 19.09 0.76
C PHE A 153 7.93 17.81 0.98
N LEU A 154 6.64 17.90 1.38
CA LEU A 154 5.73 16.78 1.53
C LEU A 154 5.20 16.29 0.19
N LYS A 155 6.10 15.81 -0.66
CA LYS A 155 5.76 15.23 -1.96
C LYS A 155 5.70 13.71 -1.84
N SER A 156 4.68 13.11 -2.43
CA SER A 156 4.66 11.69 -2.71
C SER A 156 5.55 11.40 -3.92
N LYS A 157 5.99 10.15 -4.03
CA LYS A 157 6.74 9.63 -5.15
C LYS A 157 6.05 8.37 -5.63
N ILE A 158 5.78 8.30 -6.94
CA ILE A 158 5.28 7.07 -7.57
C ILE A 158 6.38 6.01 -7.49
N LEU A 159 6.06 4.87 -6.91
CA LEU A 159 6.95 3.73 -6.76
C LEU A 159 6.83 2.81 -7.96
N PHE A 160 5.61 2.41 -8.30
CA PHE A 160 5.28 1.62 -9.49
C PHE A 160 3.87 1.92 -9.99
N GLU A 161 3.63 1.55 -11.24
CA GLU A 161 2.34 1.63 -11.93
C GLU A 161 2.07 0.30 -12.62
N LEU A 162 0.84 -0.19 -12.49
CA LEU A 162 0.28 -1.30 -13.25
C LEU A 162 -0.77 -0.71 -14.18
N ASN A 163 -0.60 -0.87 -15.48
CA ASN A 163 -1.47 -0.27 -16.48
C ASN A 163 -2.31 -1.35 -17.15
N LYS A 164 -3.61 -1.38 -16.85
CA LYS A 164 -4.59 -2.34 -17.37
C LYS A 164 -4.72 -2.25 -18.88
N GLN A 165 -4.76 -1.03 -19.44
CA GLN A 165 -5.01 -0.81 -20.87
C GLN A 165 -3.85 -1.29 -21.75
N THR A 166 -2.63 -1.10 -21.30
CA THR A 166 -1.42 -1.48 -22.05
C THR A 166 -0.94 -2.88 -21.68
N GLY A 167 -1.32 -3.38 -20.49
CA GLY A 167 -0.82 -4.62 -19.91
C GLY A 167 0.60 -4.49 -19.33
N MET A 168 1.08 -3.26 -19.08
CA MET A 168 2.47 -3.00 -18.68
C MET A 168 2.61 -2.78 -17.17
N VAL A 169 3.76 -3.20 -16.65
CA VAL A 169 4.21 -2.99 -15.28
C VAL A 169 5.43 -2.08 -15.31
N THR A 170 5.32 -0.90 -14.71
CA THR A 170 6.40 0.09 -14.67
C THR A 170 6.90 0.29 -13.25
N LEU A 171 8.21 0.16 -13.04
CA LEU A 171 8.87 0.54 -11.79
C LEU A 171 9.58 1.88 -11.97
N PHE A 172 9.45 2.81 -11.01
CA PHE A 172 10.05 4.15 -11.10
C PHE A 172 11.27 4.33 -10.17
N LYS A 173 12.28 5.07 -10.66
CA LYS A 173 13.42 5.56 -9.86
C LYS A 173 13.19 7.00 -9.38
N LYS A 174 14.18 7.58 -8.70
CA LYS A 174 14.11 8.96 -8.19
C LYS A 174 13.79 9.95 -9.33
N GLY A 175 12.87 10.87 -9.07
CA GLY A 175 12.42 11.88 -10.05
C GLY A 175 11.49 11.34 -11.15
N ASN A 176 10.65 10.34 -10.83
CA ASN A 176 9.65 9.74 -11.73
C ASN A 176 10.20 9.23 -13.07
N ARG A 177 11.50 8.90 -13.13
CA ARG A 177 12.08 8.25 -14.31
C ARG A 177 11.74 6.76 -14.27
N LYS A 178 11.38 6.16 -15.42
CA LYS A 178 11.17 4.71 -15.51
C LYS A 178 12.50 3.99 -15.24
N ARG A 179 12.47 2.94 -14.41
CA ARG A 179 13.58 2.02 -14.18
C ARG A 179 13.50 0.85 -15.16
N PHE A 180 12.33 0.27 -15.31
CA PHE A 180 11.96 -0.67 -16.37
C PHE A 180 10.45 -0.63 -16.58
N GLU A 181 10.01 -1.14 -17.72
CA GLU A 181 8.61 -1.29 -18.12
C GLU A 181 8.50 -2.54 -18.98
N HIS A 182 7.71 -3.52 -18.54
CA HIS A 182 7.55 -4.82 -19.23
C HIS A 182 6.11 -5.33 -19.13
N PRO A 183 5.68 -6.25 -20.00
CA PRO A 183 4.34 -6.84 -19.93
C PRO A 183 4.09 -7.61 -18.63
N PHE A 184 2.88 -7.51 -18.09
CA PHE A 184 2.47 -8.10 -16.80
C PHE A 184 2.67 -9.62 -16.74
N ILE A 185 2.40 -10.33 -17.84
CA ILE A 185 2.52 -11.80 -17.93
C ILE A 185 3.98 -12.30 -17.82
N GLU A 186 4.95 -11.41 -18.02
CA GLU A 186 6.39 -11.71 -17.91
C GLU A 186 6.90 -11.60 -16.46
N PHE A 187 6.04 -11.25 -15.50
CA PHE A 187 6.43 -11.19 -14.09
C PHE A 187 6.03 -12.45 -13.33
N ASP A 188 6.95 -12.93 -12.50
CA ASP A 188 6.68 -13.91 -11.46
C ASP A 188 6.31 -13.20 -10.16
N CYS A 189 5.17 -13.55 -9.57
CA CYS A 189 4.77 -13.06 -8.27
C CYS A 189 5.38 -13.96 -7.19
N VAL A 190 6.19 -13.41 -6.29
CA VAL A 190 6.94 -14.17 -5.29
C VAL A 190 6.71 -13.58 -3.90
N LEU A 191 6.39 -14.45 -2.95
CA LEU A 191 6.31 -14.14 -1.53
C LEU A 191 7.65 -14.46 -0.86
N ILE A 192 8.39 -13.43 -0.48
CA ILE A 192 9.70 -13.56 0.15
C ILE A 192 9.53 -13.40 1.66
N SER A 193 10.07 -14.34 2.45
CA SER A 193 10.16 -14.19 3.89
C SER A 193 11.31 -13.26 4.28
N ALA A 194 10.98 -12.15 4.92
CA ALA A 194 11.93 -11.18 5.45
C ALA A 194 11.91 -11.26 6.99
N PRO A 195 12.90 -11.94 7.62
CA PRO A 195 12.98 -11.97 9.08
C PRO A 195 13.19 -10.56 9.61
N SER A 196 12.35 -10.13 10.54
CA SER A 196 12.52 -8.86 11.23
C SER A 196 13.67 -8.95 12.24
N PRO A 197 14.32 -7.83 12.61
CA PRO A 197 15.33 -7.81 13.67
C PRO A 197 14.81 -8.32 15.03
N GLN A 198 13.50 -8.36 15.23
CA GLN A 198 12.83 -8.84 16.45
C GLN A 198 12.43 -10.32 16.38
N GLY A 199 12.81 -11.04 15.32
CA GLY A 199 12.51 -12.47 15.14
C GLY A 199 11.12 -12.77 14.60
N HIS A 200 10.27 -11.76 14.36
CA HIS A 200 9.01 -11.93 13.64
C HIS A 200 9.26 -12.17 12.15
N LEU A 201 8.50 -13.06 11.54
CA LEU A 201 8.56 -13.35 10.11
C LEU A 201 7.66 -12.36 9.36
N ASN A 202 8.25 -11.41 8.65
CA ASN A 202 7.51 -10.55 7.73
C ASN A 202 7.50 -11.20 6.34
N TYR A 203 6.49 -10.87 5.54
CA TYR A 203 6.42 -11.32 4.16
C TYR A 203 6.37 -10.13 3.20
N ASN A 204 7.17 -10.21 2.15
CA ASN A 204 7.21 -9.25 1.06
C ASN A 204 6.73 -9.92 -0.21
N LEU A 205 5.52 -9.57 -0.65
CA LEU A 205 5.04 -9.90 -1.98
C LEU A 205 5.69 -8.97 -3.00
N VAL A 206 6.33 -9.53 -4.01
CA VAL A 206 7.03 -8.79 -5.07
C VAL A 206 6.77 -9.38 -6.45
N LEU A 207 6.73 -8.54 -7.49
CA LEU A 207 6.82 -9.00 -8.88
C LEU A 207 8.28 -8.94 -9.34
N ILE A 208 8.78 -10.06 -9.86
CA ILE A 208 10.13 -10.20 -10.38
C ILE A 208 10.03 -10.48 -11.88
N HIS A 209 10.77 -9.73 -12.69
CA HIS A 209 10.74 -9.93 -14.13
C HIS A 209 11.40 -11.26 -14.53
N ARG A 210 10.75 -12.05 -15.39
CA ARG A 210 11.17 -13.41 -15.72
C ARG A 210 12.41 -13.47 -16.61
N TYR A 211 12.57 -12.54 -17.55
CA TYR A 211 13.64 -12.64 -18.56
C TYR A 211 14.81 -11.69 -18.35
N HIS A 212 14.73 -10.80 -17.35
CA HIS A 212 15.76 -9.80 -17.08
C HIS A 212 16.24 -9.91 -15.63
N GLU A 213 17.56 -9.89 -15.43
CA GLU A 213 18.18 -9.98 -14.10
C GLU A 213 18.19 -8.63 -13.36
N TYR A 214 17.00 -8.12 -13.03
CA TYR A 214 16.90 -6.94 -12.19
C TYR A 214 17.22 -7.26 -10.74
N SER A 215 18.03 -6.41 -10.09
CA SER A 215 18.34 -6.51 -8.66
C SER A 215 17.18 -6.09 -7.75
N VAL A 216 16.06 -5.63 -8.32
CA VAL A 216 14.89 -5.11 -7.61
C VAL A 216 13.60 -5.60 -8.27
N GLY A 217 12.64 -6.03 -7.44
CA GLY A 217 11.28 -6.34 -7.86
C GLY A 217 10.30 -5.19 -7.61
N VAL A 218 9.08 -5.34 -8.11
CA VAL A 218 7.96 -4.41 -7.84
C VAL A 218 7.32 -4.79 -6.50
N PRO A 219 7.34 -3.92 -5.49
CA PRO A 219 6.91 -4.28 -4.13
C PRO A 219 5.39 -4.20 -3.94
N LEU A 220 4.67 -5.26 -4.28
CA LEU A 220 3.21 -5.34 -4.10
C LEU A 220 2.78 -5.34 -2.63
N HIS A 221 3.66 -5.74 -1.71
CA HIS A 221 3.37 -5.72 -0.27
C HIS A 221 2.99 -4.33 0.26
N ASN A 222 3.30 -3.24 -0.45
CA ASN A 222 2.87 -1.89 -0.06
C ASN A 222 1.35 -1.70 -0.06
N PHE A 223 0.58 -2.61 -0.65
CA PHE A 223 -0.89 -2.58 -0.61
C PHE A 223 -1.51 -3.31 0.59
N VAL A 224 -0.69 -3.99 1.39
CA VAL A 224 -1.18 -4.77 2.53
C VAL A 224 -0.40 -4.40 3.77
N GLY A 225 -1.08 -4.42 4.91
CA GLY A 225 -0.43 -4.16 6.19
C GLY A 225 0.70 -5.15 6.49
N THR A 226 1.51 -4.84 7.48
CA THR A 226 2.49 -5.80 8.01
C THR A 226 1.78 -6.99 8.68
N ASN A 227 2.44 -8.15 8.71
CA ASN A 227 2.00 -9.35 9.44
C ASN A 227 0.65 -9.93 8.99
N GLN A 228 0.35 -9.90 7.69
CA GLN A 228 -0.82 -10.57 7.14
C GLN A 228 -0.61 -12.08 6.97
N THR A 229 -1.71 -12.81 6.87
CA THR A 229 -1.68 -14.25 6.57
C THR A 229 -1.27 -14.51 5.13
N VAL A 230 -0.68 -15.69 4.84
CA VAL A 230 -0.28 -16.07 3.48
C VAL A 230 -1.46 -16.07 2.50
N SER A 231 -2.66 -16.47 2.97
CA SER A 231 -3.89 -16.42 2.16
C SER A 231 -4.28 -15.01 1.77
N GLU A 232 -3.97 -14.00 2.59
CA GLU A 232 -4.23 -12.60 2.25
C GLU A 232 -3.33 -12.11 1.13
N TYR A 233 -2.05 -12.53 1.10
CA TYR A 233 -1.16 -12.24 -0.02
C TYR A 233 -1.62 -12.94 -1.32
N HIS A 234 -2.17 -14.16 -1.22
CA HIS A 234 -2.80 -14.81 -2.37
C HIS A 234 -4.02 -14.04 -2.88
N ARG A 235 -4.87 -13.52 -1.99
CA ARG A 235 -6.01 -12.67 -2.38
C ARG A 235 -5.57 -11.34 -2.96
N LEU A 236 -4.48 -10.74 -2.48
CA LEU A 236 -3.89 -9.57 -3.09
C LEU A 236 -3.46 -9.89 -4.52
N TRP A 237 -2.75 -11.00 -4.72
CA TRP A 237 -2.36 -11.43 -6.07
C TRP A 237 -3.58 -11.72 -6.97
N ASN A 238 -4.62 -12.35 -6.43
CA ASN A 238 -5.90 -12.55 -7.13
C ASN A 238 -6.50 -11.21 -7.59
N MET A 239 -6.54 -10.21 -6.71
CA MET A 239 -7.04 -8.87 -7.05
C MET A 239 -6.20 -8.18 -8.12
N ILE A 240 -4.88 -8.25 -8.02
CA ILE A 240 -3.97 -7.62 -9.00
C ILE A 240 -4.14 -8.27 -10.38
N GLN A 241 -4.22 -9.60 -10.44
CA GLN A 241 -4.50 -10.30 -11.71
C GLN A 241 -5.85 -9.89 -12.29
N ARG A 242 -6.91 -9.88 -11.47
CA ARG A 242 -8.25 -9.47 -11.88
C ARG A 242 -8.31 -8.01 -12.34
N TYR A 243 -7.57 -7.13 -11.68
CA TYR A 243 -7.47 -5.74 -12.07
C TYR A 243 -6.80 -5.60 -13.45
N MET A 244 -5.69 -6.31 -13.67
CA MET A 244 -4.93 -6.25 -14.92
C MET A 244 -5.61 -6.97 -16.09
N ASP A 245 -6.49 -7.94 -15.82
CA ASP A 245 -7.18 -8.73 -16.84
C ASP A 245 -8.33 -7.95 -17.49
N VAL A 246 -8.24 -7.69 -18.79
CA VAL A 246 -9.28 -6.96 -19.54
C VAL A 246 -10.55 -7.78 -19.82
N SER A 247 -10.50 -9.10 -19.66
CA SER A 247 -11.67 -9.97 -19.83
C SER A 247 -12.55 -10.08 -18.59
N GLN A 248 -12.02 -9.72 -17.41
CA GLN A 248 -12.72 -9.85 -16.14
C GLN A 248 -13.16 -8.50 -15.57
N PRO A 249 -14.28 -8.47 -14.82
CA PRO A 249 -14.68 -7.28 -14.10
C PRO A 249 -13.67 -6.95 -13.00
N MET A 250 -13.42 -5.67 -12.74
CA MET A 250 -12.51 -5.20 -11.69
C MET A 250 -12.89 -5.74 -10.30
N PRO A 251 -11.90 -5.85 -9.38
CA PRO A 251 -12.17 -6.16 -7.99
C PRO A 251 -13.25 -5.24 -7.40
N ASP A 252 -14.17 -5.82 -6.65
CA ASP A 252 -15.26 -5.09 -6.02
C ASP A 252 -14.84 -4.51 -4.68
N ILE A 253 -14.25 -3.31 -4.71
CA ILE A 253 -13.78 -2.57 -3.55
C ILE A 253 -14.11 -1.08 -3.69
N MET A 254 -14.20 -0.38 -2.56
CA MET A 254 -14.59 1.02 -2.51
C MET A 254 -13.76 1.94 -3.42
N ILE A 255 -12.43 1.80 -3.42
CA ILE A 255 -11.54 2.68 -4.19
C ILE A 255 -11.76 2.54 -5.71
N LEU A 256 -12.21 1.38 -6.18
CA LEU A 256 -12.48 1.11 -7.60
C LEU A 256 -13.92 1.41 -8.00
N GLU A 257 -14.85 1.67 -7.07
CA GLU A 257 -16.27 1.89 -7.38
C GLU A 257 -16.50 2.96 -8.47
N PRO A 258 -15.84 4.14 -8.46
CA PRO A 258 -16.00 5.12 -9.53
C PRO A 258 -15.40 4.71 -10.88
N ALA A 259 -14.49 3.73 -10.89
CA ALA A 259 -13.86 3.23 -12.10
C ALA A 259 -14.69 2.12 -12.78
N ARG A 260 -15.58 1.46 -12.03
CA ARG A 260 -16.38 0.31 -12.52
C ARG A 260 -17.25 0.66 -13.73
N GLU A 261 -17.91 1.81 -13.70
CA GLU A 261 -18.78 2.28 -14.81
C GLU A 261 -17.98 2.60 -16.08
N LYS A 262 -16.69 2.94 -15.95
CA LYS A 262 -15.84 3.35 -17.07
C LYS A 262 -15.16 2.17 -17.76
N ASP A 263 -15.04 1.04 -17.06
CA ASP A 263 -14.45 -0.17 -17.60
C ASP A 263 -15.50 -1.03 -18.32
N PRO A 264 -15.34 -1.31 -19.63
CA PRO A 264 -16.37 -2.01 -20.40
C PRO A 264 -16.73 -3.40 -19.86
N ALA A 265 -15.74 -4.20 -19.45
CA ALA A 265 -15.97 -5.55 -18.92
C ALA A 265 -16.71 -5.49 -17.58
N THR A 266 -16.31 -4.55 -16.71
CA THR A 266 -16.96 -4.33 -15.42
C THR A 266 -18.37 -3.79 -15.56
N ALA A 267 -18.60 -2.81 -16.44
CA ALA A 267 -19.92 -2.23 -16.68
C ALA A 267 -20.91 -3.27 -17.23
N ALA A 268 -20.46 -4.14 -18.15
CA ALA A 268 -21.28 -5.24 -18.66
C ALA A 268 -21.63 -6.24 -17.55
N TYR A 269 -20.65 -6.61 -16.71
CA TYR A 269 -20.87 -7.49 -15.57
C TYR A 269 -21.86 -6.89 -14.56
N ASP A 270 -21.66 -5.63 -14.17
CA ASP A 270 -22.50 -4.93 -13.19
C ASP A 270 -23.95 -4.79 -13.68
N LYS A 271 -24.14 -4.54 -14.98
CA LYS A 271 -25.47 -4.54 -15.62
C LYS A 271 -26.13 -5.92 -15.56
N SER A 272 -25.37 -6.99 -15.77
CA SER A 272 -25.89 -8.37 -15.72
C SER A 272 -26.27 -8.81 -14.31
N THR A 273 -25.56 -8.34 -13.28
CA THR A 273 -25.82 -8.68 -11.87
C THR A 273 -26.72 -7.67 -11.16
N ASN A 274 -27.18 -6.64 -11.87
CA ASN A 274 -27.96 -5.52 -11.32
C ASN A 274 -27.33 -4.91 -10.05
N ARG A 275 -26.00 -4.70 -10.10
CA ARG A 275 -25.22 -4.16 -8.97
C ARG A 275 -25.45 -2.66 -8.83
N ASP A 276 -25.67 -2.19 -7.61
CA ASP A 276 -25.78 -0.76 -7.31
C ASP A 276 -24.44 -0.04 -7.59
N PRO A 277 -24.41 0.98 -8.46
CA PRO A 277 -23.20 1.75 -8.74
C PRO A 277 -22.64 2.56 -7.56
N ARG A 278 -23.44 2.77 -6.50
CA ARG A 278 -23.05 3.49 -5.27
C ARG A 278 -23.04 2.59 -4.03
N TYR A 279 -22.95 1.28 -4.22
CA TYR A 279 -23.03 0.28 -3.15
C TYR A 279 -22.15 0.62 -1.94
N TRP A 280 -20.84 0.85 -2.15
CA TRP A 280 -19.91 1.13 -1.06
C TRP A 280 -19.99 2.58 -0.58
N ARG A 281 -20.19 3.53 -1.48
CA ARG A 281 -20.14 4.97 -1.18
C ARG A 281 -21.27 5.45 -0.28
N ASP A 282 -22.46 4.88 -0.41
CA ASP A 282 -23.63 5.35 0.33
C ASP A 282 -23.72 4.77 1.75
N MET A 283 -22.93 3.75 2.07
CA MET A 283 -22.83 3.17 3.41
C MET A 283 -22.23 4.14 4.44
N THR A 284 -22.56 3.92 5.71
CA THR A 284 -21.82 4.49 6.84
C THR A 284 -20.53 3.71 7.09
N ASP A 285 -19.54 4.33 7.74
CA ASP A 285 -18.29 3.63 8.09
C ASP A 285 -18.57 2.39 8.97
N GLU A 286 -19.59 2.43 9.83
CA GLU A 286 -20.00 1.29 10.66
C GLU A 286 -20.59 0.14 9.83
N GLN A 287 -21.45 0.47 8.86
CA GLN A 287 -22.00 -0.50 7.92
C GLN A 287 -20.89 -1.13 7.07
N PHE A 288 -19.97 -0.30 6.55
CA PHE A 288 -18.82 -0.76 5.78
C PHE A 288 -17.96 -1.75 6.56
N GLU A 289 -17.62 -1.44 7.83
CA GLU A 289 -16.84 -2.35 8.67
C GLU A 289 -17.57 -3.67 8.93
N LYS A 290 -18.91 -3.64 9.07
CA LYS A 290 -19.72 -4.84 9.21
C LYS A 290 -19.71 -5.68 7.93
N GLU A 291 -19.89 -5.07 6.76
CA GLU A 291 -19.82 -5.74 5.47
C GLU A 291 -18.43 -6.35 5.21
N MET A 292 -17.36 -5.62 5.54
CA MET A 292 -15.99 -6.14 5.43
C MET A 292 -15.75 -7.36 6.33
N LYS A 293 -16.31 -7.38 7.55
CA LYS A 293 -16.25 -8.56 8.44
C LYS A 293 -17.02 -9.75 7.87
N GLN A 294 -18.23 -9.52 7.36
CA GLN A 294 -19.02 -10.57 6.74
C GLN A 294 -18.34 -11.13 5.49
N LEU A 295 -17.72 -10.26 4.68
CA LEU A 295 -16.93 -10.65 3.53
C LEU A 295 -15.72 -11.48 3.95
N GLU A 296 -15.00 -11.05 4.98
CA GLU A 296 -13.87 -11.80 5.55
C GLU A 296 -14.29 -13.20 6.01
N GLU A 297 -15.41 -13.32 6.73
CA GLU A 297 -15.98 -14.60 7.17
C GLU A 297 -16.36 -15.50 5.99
N LYS A 298 -17.08 -14.96 4.99
CA LYS A 298 -17.45 -15.68 3.77
C LYS A 298 -16.22 -16.18 3.01
N GLN A 299 -15.15 -15.39 2.96
CA GLN A 299 -13.93 -15.76 2.25
C GLN A 299 -13.07 -16.78 3.00
N ARG A 300 -13.30 -17.06 4.29
CA ARG A 300 -12.53 -18.08 5.04
C ARG A 300 -12.73 -19.49 4.50
N SER A 301 -13.93 -19.78 3.98
CA SER A 301 -14.25 -21.07 3.35
C SER A 301 -14.00 -21.11 1.85
N GLN A 302 -13.65 -19.97 1.24
CA GLN A 302 -13.39 -19.87 -0.20
C GLN A 302 -11.90 -19.95 -0.50
N PRO A 303 -11.51 -20.50 -1.67
CA PRO A 303 -10.12 -20.48 -2.09
C PRO A 303 -9.67 -19.03 -2.33
N PRO A 304 -8.44 -18.65 -1.94
CA PRO A 304 -7.95 -17.28 -2.06
C PRO A 304 -7.69 -16.83 -3.50
N THR A 305 -7.55 -17.78 -4.43
CA THR A 305 -7.36 -17.58 -5.87
C THR A 305 -8.30 -18.50 -6.64
N GLY A 306 -8.59 -18.17 -7.89
CA GLY A 306 -9.33 -19.07 -8.79
C GLY A 306 -8.47 -20.20 -9.38
N PRO A 307 -9.01 -20.93 -10.38
CA PRO A 307 -8.31 -22.02 -11.05
C PRO A 307 -6.98 -21.57 -11.66
N ALA A 308 -5.92 -22.35 -11.47
CA ALA A 308 -4.60 -22.04 -11.99
C ALA A 308 -4.60 -22.05 -13.54
N ILE A 309 -3.86 -21.11 -14.12
CA ILE A 309 -3.63 -21.01 -15.56
C ILE A 309 -2.15 -21.32 -15.80
N ASN A 310 -1.88 -22.26 -16.71
CA ASN A 310 -0.52 -22.45 -17.20
C ASN A 310 -0.23 -21.43 -18.30
N ILE A 311 0.66 -20.50 -18.02
CA ILE A 311 1.07 -19.48 -18.99
C ILE A 311 2.22 -19.93 -19.89
N PHE A 312 2.81 -21.10 -19.65
CA PHE A 312 3.96 -21.61 -20.39
C PHE A 312 3.54 -22.53 -21.55
N SER A 313 4.35 -22.56 -22.62
CA SER A 313 4.14 -23.48 -23.75
C SER A 313 4.23 -24.95 -23.32
N GLU A 314 3.38 -25.82 -23.86
CA GLU A 314 3.30 -27.25 -23.48
C GLU A 314 4.61 -28.03 -23.72
N ASP A 315 5.44 -27.60 -24.67
CA ASP A 315 6.76 -28.19 -24.96
C ASP A 315 7.75 -28.09 -23.78
N ALA A 316 7.48 -27.26 -22.78
CA ALA A 316 8.28 -27.15 -21.56
C ALA A 316 8.13 -28.36 -20.61
N LYS A 317 7.12 -29.23 -20.81
CA LYS A 317 6.98 -30.47 -20.02
C LYS A 317 8.12 -31.47 -20.25
N ALA A 318 8.82 -31.41 -21.39
CA ALA A 318 9.85 -32.38 -21.74
C ALA A 318 11.25 -32.09 -21.16
N ILE A 319 11.45 -30.92 -20.55
CA ILE A 319 12.78 -30.49 -20.04
C ILE A 319 12.87 -30.55 -18.50
N ALA A 320 11.74 -30.83 -17.83
CA ALA A 320 11.66 -30.89 -16.37
C ALA A 320 11.30 -32.29 -15.81
N SER A 321 11.33 -33.34 -16.66
CA SER A 321 11.19 -34.75 -16.23
C SER A 321 12.54 -35.41 -15.99
#